data_AF-A0A951CXE0-F1
#
_entry.id   AF-A0A951CXE0-F1
#
_cell.length_a   1.000
_cell.length_b   1.000
_cell.length_c   1.000
_cell.angle_alpha   90.00
_cell.angle_beta   90.00
_cell.angle_gamma   90.00
#
_symmetry.space_group_name_H-M   'P 1'
#
loop_
_entity.id
_entity.type
_entity.pdbx_description
1 polymer ?
#
loop_
_entity_poly.entity_id
_entity_poly.type
_entity_poly.pdbx_seq_one_letter_code
_entity_poly.pdbx_strand_id
1 'polypeptide(L)'
;MPVRIRVPQKTGTARKPSRFQATRLAKFIETSPLAKFILFGIGAVAIISVVVIFSYYAKYSRLTDEKLAQGPFPNSSLLYAAPRTIGIGDAGTPLQFAARLRESGYAEDVRTNAGGWYHLRPDAIEIFPGDHSFSGSEAGVLRFEDGKISSITGLSDNTGRTEYSLEPQLLSSLYDKNREKRRL
;
A
#
# COMPACT_ATOMS: atom_id res chain seq x y z
N MET A 1 76.14 10.49 37.68
CA MET A 1 75.46 9.63 38.68
C MET A 1 73.96 9.63 38.37
N PRO A 2 73.37 8.54 37.85
CA PRO A 2 71.92 8.49 37.60
C PRO A 2 71.16 7.94 38.80
N VAL A 3 70.20 8.73 39.31
CA VAL A 3 69.31 8.37 40.43
C VAL A 3 68.21 7.46 39.91
N ARG A 4 68.16 6.21 40.40
CA ARG A 4 67.10 5.24 40.10
C ARG A 4 65.90 5.49 41.02
N ILE A 5 64.79 5.97 40.45
CA ILE A 5 63.51 6.10 41.17
C ILE A 5 62.78 4.75 41.10
N ARG A 6 62.51 4.16 42.27
CA ARG A 6 61.76 2.90 42.41
C ARG A 6 60.26 3.24 42.50
N VAL A 7 59.51 2.95 41.44
CA VAL A 7 58.05 3.07 41.42
C VAL A 7 57.42 1.85 42.12
N PRO A 8 56.51 2.02 43.10
CA PRO A 8 55.84 0.88 43.73
C PRO A 8 54.74 0.32 42.82
N GLN A 9 54.81 -0.99 42.54
CA GLN A 9 53.75 -1.72 41.85
C GLN A 9 52.54 -1.90 42.76
N LYS A 10 51.39 -1.36 42.34
CA LYS A 10 50.09 -1.55 42.99
C LYS A 10 49.57 -2.93 42.62
N THR A 11 49.60 -3.87 43.56
CA THR A 11 48.99 -5.20 43.45
C THR A 11 47.48 -5.07 43.26
N GLY A 12 47.01 -5.37 42.05
CA GLY A 12 45.58 -5.46 41.73
C GLY A 12 44.96 -6.68 42.40
N THR A 13 44.36 -6.50 43.57
CA THR A 13 43.52 -7.52 44.21
C THR A 13 42.21 -7.63 43.44
N ALA A 14 41.97 -8.77 42.80
CA ALA A 14 40.73 -9.09 42.12
C ALA A 14 39.55 -9.02 43.11
N ARG A 15 38.66 -8.04 42.95
CA ARG A 15 37.38 -7.98 43.67
C ARG A 15 36.43 -9.03 43.09
N LYS A 16 36.34 -10.17 43.78
CA LYS A 16 35.33 -11.21 43.59
C LYS A 16 33.93 -10.60 43.86
N PRO A 17 32.94 -10.70 42.97
CA PRO A 17 31.61 -10.14 43.25
C PRO A 17 30.98 -10.88 44.43
N SER A 18 30.40 -10.10 45.35
CA SER A 18 29.81 -10.54 46.60
C SER A 18 28.59 -11.44 46.40
N ARG A 19 28.85 -12.74 46.22
CA ARG A 19 27.83 -13.81 46.22
C ARG A 19 27.01 -13.87 47.52
N PHE A 20 27.46 -13.23 48.61
CA PHE A 20 26.83 -13.31 49.93
C PHE A 20 25.62 -12.39 50.14
N GLN A 21 25.43 -11.33 49.34
CA GLN A 21 24.26 -10.44 49.53
C GLN A 21 23.00 -10.97 48.83
N ALA A 22 23.13 -11.58 47.65
CA ALA A 22 22.01 -12.20 46.93
C ALA A 22 21.39 -13.39 47.70
N THR A 23 22.18 -14.10 48.52
CA THR A 23 21.71 -15.27 49.25
C THR A 23 20.81 -14.92 50.44
N ARG A 24 20.95 -13.73 51.06
CA ARG A 24 20.10 -13.34 52.21
C ARG A 24 18.70 -12.93 51.79
N LEU A 25 18.56 -12.23 50.67
CA LEU A 25 17.25 -11.89 50.08
C LEU A 25 16.54 -13.13 49.53
N ALA A 26 17.26 -14.01 48.81
CA ALA A 26 16.69 -15.27 48.32
C ALA A 26 16.20 -16.18 49.47
N LYS A 27 16.98 -16.31 50.55
CA LYS A 27 16.60 -17.14 51.71
C LYS A 27 15.47 -16.56 52.57
N PHE A 28 15.28 -15.25 52.61
CA PHE A 28 14.14 -14.61 53.31
C PHE A 28 12.81 -14.82 52.58
N ILE A 29 12.85 -14.89 51.25
CA ILE A 29 11.68 -15.21 50.41
C ILE A 29 11.30 -16.69 50.53
N GLU A 30 12.27 -17.59 50.75
CA GLU A 30 12.01 -19.02 50.97
C GLU A 30 11.35 -19.35 52.32
N THR A 31 11.56 -18.52 53.36
CA THR A 31 11.19 -18.87 54.75
C THR A 31 9.90 -18.22 55.28
N SER A 32 9.35 -17.19 54.62
CA SER A 32 8.10 -16.55 55.08
C SER A 32 6.90 -16.89 54.19
N PRO A 33 5.81 -17.49 54.74
CA PRO A 33 4.62 -17.82 53.95
C PRO A 33 3.97 -16.58 53.34
N LEU A 34 4.02 -15.43 54.04
CA LEU A 34 3.47 -14.16 53.58
C LEU A 34 4.16 -13.63 52.32
N ALA A 35 5.48 -13.74 52.20
CA ALA A 35 6.21 -13.29 51.00
C ALA A 35 5.87 -14.14 49.77
N LYS A 36 5.63 -15.44 49.95
CA LYS A 36 5.17 -16.34 48.89
C LYS A 36 3.77 -15.96 48.41
N PHE A 37 2.85 -15.62 49.32
CA PHE A 37 1.52 -15.12 48.95
C PHE A 37 1.56 -13.80 48.19
N ILE A 38 2.39 -12.84 48.62
CA ILE A 38 2.56 -11.56 47.92
C ILE A 38 3.15 -11.77 46.52
N LEU A 39 4.17 -12.62 46.41
CA LEU A 39 4.79 -12.95 45.12
C LEU A 39 3.79 -13.62 44.17
N PHE A 40 2.94 -14.52 44.69
CA PHE A 40 1.89 -15.16 43.91
C PHE A 40 0.80 -14.16 43.47
N GLY A 41 0.43 -13.21 44.35
CA GLY A 41 -0.50 -12.13 44.02
C GLY A 41 0.02 -11.21 42.92
N ILE A 42 1.29 -10.79 42.99
CA ILE A 42 1.94 -9.99 41.95
C ILE A 42 2.01 -10.78 40.64
N GLY A 43 2.37 -12.06 40.70
CA GLY A 43 2.38 -12.96 39.54
C GLY A 43 1.00 -13.08 38.89
N ALA A 44 -0.06 -13.24 39.68
CA ALA A 44 -1.43 -13.32 39.18
C ALA A 44 -1.86 -12.02 38.49
N VAL A 45 -1.58 -10.86 39.09
CA VAL A 45 -1.88 -9.54 38.49
C VAL A 45 -1.09 -9.33 37.20
N ALA A 46 0.19 -9.72 37.15
CA ALA A 46 1.00 -9.64 35.95
C ALA A 46 0.41 -10.52 34.82
N ILE A 47 0.01 -11.76 35.13
CA ILE A 47 -0.61 -12.67 34.16
C ILE A 47 -1.92 -12.09 33.62
N ILE A 48 -2.80 -11.60 34.51
CA ILE A 48 -4.06 -10.97 34.10
C ILE A 48 -3.79 -9.77 33.20
N SER A 49 -2.80 -8.94 33.54
CA SER A 49 -2.42 -7.77 32.73
C SER A 49 -1.96 -8.17 31.32
N VAL A 50 -1.13 -9.21 31.21
CA VAL A 50 -0.68 -9.73 29.91
C VAL A 50 -1.86 -10.26 29.10
N VAL A 51 -2.78 -11.00 29.71
CA VAL A 51 -3.97 -11.53 29.02
C VAL A 51 -4.87 -10.40 28.50
N VAL A 52 -5.08 -9.35 29.30
CA VAL A 52 -5.87 -8.18 28.89
C VAL A 52 -5.21 -7.46 27.72
N ILE A 53 -3.91 -7.13 27.83
CA ILE A 53 -3.16 -6.46 26.75
C ILE A 53 -3.18 -7.31 25.48
N PHE A 54 -2.94 -8.61 25.60
CA PHE A 54 -2.97 -9.54 24.46
C PHE A 54 -4.35 -9.59 23.80
N SER A 55 -5.42 -9.61 24.60
CA SER A 55 -6.80 -9.63 24.08
C SER A 55 -7.14 -8.35 23.31
N TYR A 56 -6.76 -7.19 23.84
CA TYR A 56 -6.93 -5.92 23.14
C TYR A 56 -6.07 -5.86 21.88
N TYR A 57 -4.83 -6.31 21.95
CA TYR A 57 -3.93 -6.39 20.79
C TYR A 57 -4.53 -7.26 19.68
N ALA A 58 -4.97 -8.49 20.00
CA ALA A 58 -5.56 -9.40 19.02
C ALA A 58 -6.85 -8.85 18.39
N LYS A 59 -7.66 -8.09 19.15
CA LYS A 59 -8.86 -7.43 18.63
C LYS A 59 -8.50 -6.31 17.65
N TYR A 60 -7.58 -5.43 18.04
CA TYR A 60 -7.22 -4.28 17.20
C TYR A 60 -6.32 -4.67 16.02
N SER A 61 -5.52 -5.73 16.14
CA SER A 61 -4.74 -6.26 15.02
C SER A 61 -5.68 -6.75 13.92
N ARG A 62 -6.70 -7.56 14.27
CA ARG A 62 -7.71 -8.03 13.31
C ARG A 62 -8.47 -6.89 12.65
N LEU A 63 -8.90 -5.89 13.43
CA LEU A 63 -9.60 -4.72 12.89
C LEU A 63 -8.69 -3.90 11.95
N THR A 64 -7.41 -3.79 12.28
CA THR A 64 -6.42 -3.08 11.45
C THR A 64 -6.14 -3.87 10.17
N ASP A 65 -5.92 -5.18 10.27
CA ASP A 65 -5.71 -6.05 9.12
C ASP A 65 -6.91 -6.04 8.17
N GLU A 66 -8.14 -6.05 8.71
CA GLU A 66 -9.36 -5.94 7.90
C GLU A 66 -9.47 -4.60 7.18
N LYS A 67 -9.14 -3.50 7.88
CA LYS A 67 -9.12 -2.15 7.28
C LYS A 67 -7.99 -1.96 6.27
N LEU A 68 -6.83 -2.57 6.49
CA LEU A 68 -5.71 -2.55 5.56
C LEU A 68 -5.98 -3.43 4.33
N ALA A 69 -6.64 -4.58 4.51
CA ALA A 69 -7.02 -5.47 3.42
C ALA A 69 -8.05 -4.85 2.48
N GLN A 70 -8.94 -4.00 3.00
CA GLN A 70 -9.86 -3.19 2.18
C GLN A 70 -9.17 -2.02 1.46
N GLY A 71 -7.90 -1.76 1.77
CA GLY A 71 -7.13 -0.67 1.19
C GLY A 71 -7.41 0.69 1.84
N PRO A 72 -6.59 1.71 1.55
CA PRO A 72 -6.66 3.02 2.21
C PRO A 72 -7.94 3.82 1.92
N PHE A 73 -8.75 3.41 0.93
CA PHE A 73 -9.96 4.13 0.50
C PHE A 73 -11.15 3.18 0.27
N PRO A 74 -11.76 2.63 1.34
CA PRO A 74 -12.94 1.80 1.20
C PRO A 74 -14.13 2.67 0.74
N ASN A 75 -14.75 2.29 -0.38
CA ASN A 75 -16.03 2.81 -0.89
C ASN A 75 -16.08 4.32 -1.21
N SER A 76 -15.14 4.83 -2.01
CA SER A 76 -15.32 6.14 -2.67
C SER A 76 -16.16 5.99 -3.94
N SER A 77 -17.20 6.80 -4.09
CA SER A 77 -17.92 6.88 -5.37
C SER A 77 -17.06 7.66 -6.36
N LEU A 78 -16.71 7.03 -7.48
CA LEU A 78 -15.89 7.63 -8.54
C LEU A 78 -16.79 8.45 -9.46
N LEU A 79 -16.55 9.77 -9.55
CA LEU A 79 -17.24 10.68 -10.47
C LEU A 79 -16.46 10.71 -11.78
N TYR A 80 -17.05 10.11 -12.81
CA TYR A 80 -16.50 10.05 -14.16
C TYR A 80 -17.06 11.18 -15.04
N ALA A 81 -16.30 11.56 -16.05
CA ALA A 81 -16.77 12.41 -17.13
C ALA A 81 -17.82 11.66 -17.99
N ALA A 82 -18.52 12.40 -18.86
CA ALA A 82 -19.36 11.77 -19.87
C ALA A 82 -18.47 10.93 -20.83
N PRO A 83 -18.84 9.66 -21.13
CA PRO A 83 -18.16 8.86 -22.13
C PRO A 83 -18.17 9.61 -23.47
N ARG A 84 -17.02 9.66 -24.15
CA ARG A 84 -16.94 10.26 -25.48
C ARG A 84 -16.99 9.17 -26.53
N THR A 85 -18.03 9.18 -27.35
CA THR A 85 -18.09 8.38 -28.56
C THR A 85 -17.36 9.12 -29.68
N ILE A 86 -16.45 8.43 -30.35
CA ILE A 86 -15.74 8.91 -31.54
C ILE A 86 -16.10 8.07 -32.73
N GLY A 87 -16.27 8.71 -33.88
CA GLY A 87 -16.65 8.07 -35.13
C GLY A 87 -15.54 8.12 -36.19
N ILE A 88 -15.71 7.32 -37.24
CA ILE A 88 -14.92 7.47 -38.47
C ILE A 88 -15.12 8.90 -39.01
N GLY A 89 -14.03 9.58 -39.36
CA GLY A 89 -14.02 10.95 -39.89
C GLY A 89 -13.78 12.04 -38.85
N ASP A 90 -13.81 11.72 -37.55
CA ASP A 90 -13.53 12.70 -36.50
C ASP A 90 -12.09 13.22 -36.58
N ALA A 91 -11.93 14.52 -36.36
CA ALA A 91 -10.62 15.17 -36.37
C ALA A 91 -9.82 14.87 -35.10
N GLY A 92 -8.55 14.50 -35.27
CA GLY A 92 -7.60 14.31 -34.19
C GLY A 92 -6.39 13.49 -34.63
N THR A 93 -5.29 13.65 -33.89
CA THR A 93 -4.04 12.93 -34.14
C THR A 93 -3.86 11.77 -33.15
N PRO A 94 -3.11 10.72 -33.50
CA PRO A 94 -2.82 9.61 -32.59
C PRO A 94 -2.29 10.10 -31.23
N LEU A 95 -1.42 11.12 -31.26
CA LEU A 95 -0.83 11.71 -30.05
C LEU A 95 -1.87 12.40 -29.15
N GLN A 96 -2.86 13.09 -29.72
CA GLN A 96 -3.93 13.73 -28.95
C GLN A 96 -4.82 12.68 -28.27
N PHE A 97 -5.10 11.56 -28.95
CA PHE A 97 -5.86 10.47 -28.37
C PHE A 97 -5.07 9.72 -27.29
N ALA A 98 -3.77 9.50 -27.50
CA ALA A 98 -2.87 8.95 -26.47
C ALA A 98 -2.84 9.82 -25.21
N ALA A 99 -2.77 11.15 -25.36
CA ALA A 99 -2.82 12.07 -24.22
C ALA A 99 -4.14 11.92 -23.43
N ARG A 100 -5.27 11.80 -24.12
CA ARG A 100 -6.59 11.58 -23.49
C ARG A 100 -6.67 10.23 -22.79
N LEU A 101 -6.18 9.15 -23.39
CA LEU A 101 -6.17 7.83 -22.76
C LEU A 101 -5.32 7.83 -21.49
N ARG A 102 -4.16 8.51 -21.53
CA ARG A 102 -3.30 8.69 -20.37
C ARG A 102 -3.99 9.50 -19.26
N GLU A 103 -4.75 10.53 -19.64
CA GLU A 103 -5.59 11.30 -18.72
C GLU A 103 -6.72 10.47 -18.10
N SER A 104 -7.24 9.47 -18.81
CA SER A 104 -8.22 8.50 -18.30
C SER A 104 -7.60 7.38 -17.43
N GLY A 105 -6.27 7.29 -17.33
CA GLY A 105 -5.58 6.31 -16.49
C GLY A 105 -4.97 5.12 -17.24
N TYR A 106 -4.97 5.12 -18.57
CA TYR A 106 -4.23 4.13 -19.35
C TYR A 106 -2.73 4.40 -19.30
N ALA A 107 -1.96 3.32 -19.44
CA ALA A 107 -0.51 3.37 -19.55
C ALA A 107 -0.06 2.95 -20.95
N GLU A 108 1.01 3.56 -21.45
CA GLU A 108 1.64 3.20 -22.72
C GLU A 108 2.50 1.95 -22.54
N ASP A 109 2.21 0.88 -23.28
CA ASP A 109 2.97 -0.37 -23.29
C ASP A 109 3.13 -1.10 -21.94
N VAL A 110 2.31 -0.78 -20.93
CA VAL A 110 2.31 -1.45 -19.63
C VAL A 110 1.14 -2.44 -19.52
N ARG A 111 1.37 -3.68 -19.98
CA ARG A 111 0.36 -4.76 -20.00
C ARG A 111 -0.20 -5.14 -18.62
N THR A 112 0.50 -4.78 -17.54
CA THR A 112 0.12 -5.08 -16.16
C THR A 112 -0.79 -4.02 -15.53
N ASN A 113 -1.12 -2.94 -16.24
CA ASN A 113 -1.96 -1.88 -15.69
C ASN A 113 -3.42 -2.33 -15.55
N ALA A 114 -3.98 -2.18 -14.34
CA ALA A 114 -5.36 -2.56 -14.04
C ALA A 114 -6.41 -1.75 -14.84
N GLY A 115 -6.09 -0.50 -15.17
CA GLY A 115 -6.93 0.38 -16.00
C GLY A 115 -6.79 0.14 -17.51
N GLY A 116 -5.93 -0.79 -17.94
CA GLY A 116 -5.66 -1.04 -19.35
C GLY A 116 -4.44 -0.29 -19.89
N TRP A 117 -4.06 -0.63 -21.11
CA TRP A 117 -2.88 -0.10 -21.77
C TRP A 117 -3.15 0.23 -23.23
N TYR A 118 -2.34 1.11 -23.79
CA TYR A 118 -2.38 1.41 -25.22
C TYR A 118 -1.00 1.24 -25.84
N HIS A 119 -0.97 0.97 -27.14
CA HIS A 119 0.23 0.99 -27.96
C HIS A 119 0.09 2.10 -29.00
N LEU A 120 1.03 3.04 -28.99
CA LEU A 120 1.04 4.16 -29.92
C LEU A 120 1.85 3.82 -31.16
N ARG A 121 1.24 3.99 -32.33
CA ARG A 121 1.91 3.92 -33.64
C ARG A 121 1.85 5.28 -34.34
N PRO A 122 2.68 5.50 -35.39
CA PRO A 122 2.65 6.73 -36.16
C PRO A 122 1.29 7.03 -36.81
N ASP A 123 0.58 6.00 -37.26
CA ASP A 123 -0.68 6.07 -38.01
C ASP A 123 -1.87 5.44 -37.27
N ALA A 124 -1.67 4.92 -36.06
CA ALA A 124 -2.70 4.19 -35.34
C ALA A 124 -2.47 4.20 -33.83
N ILE A 125 -3.51 3.88 -33.08
CA ILE A 125 -3.42 3.58 -31.65
C ILE A 125 -4.19 2.30 -31.36
N GLU A 126 -3.56 1.40 -30.63
CA GLU A 126 -4.21 0.18 -30.15
C GLU A 126 -4.58 0.36 -28.70
N ILE A 127 -5.82 0.04 -28.36
CA ILE A 127 -6.38 0.22 -27.03
C ILE A 127 -6.72 -1.16 -26.48
N PHE A 128 -6.24 -1.44 -25.27
CA PHE A 128 -6.46 -2.70 -24.57
C PHE A 128 -7.04 -2.39 -23.18
N PRO A 129 -8.37 -2.49 -23.01
CA PRO A 129 -9.02 -2.33 -21.72
C PRO A 129 -8.52 -3.37 -20.70
N GLY A 130 -8.33 -2.97 -19.45
CA GLY A 130 -8.03 -3.86 -18.32
C GLY A 130 -9.29 -4.29 -17.55
N ASP A 131 -9.13 -5.04 -16.46
CA ASP A 131 -10.25 -5.60 -15.67
C ASP A 131 -11.14 -4.52 -15.02
N HIS A 132 -10.60 -3.32 -14.78
CA HIS A 132 -11.32 -2.20 -14.16
C HIS A 132 -11.90 -1.20 -15.19
N SER A 133 -11.97 -1.61 -16.46
CA SER A 133 -12.44 -0.77 -17.56
C SER A 133 -13.95 -0.51 -17.51
N PHE A 134 -14.37 0.59 -18.14
CA PHE A 134 -15.78 0.94 -18.25
C PHE A 134 -16.57 -0.15 -19.00
N SER A 135 -17.81 -0.43 -18.55
CA SER A 135 -18.67 -1.43 -19.17
C SER A 135 -19.00 -1.03 -20.61
N GLY A 136 -18.40 -1.73 -21.58
CA GLY A 136 -18.50 -1.43 -23.02
C GLY A 136 -17.18 -1.07 -23.69
N SER A 137 -16.09 -0.94 -22.93
CA SER A 137 -14.73 -0.79 -23.48
C SER A 137 -14.29 -2.10 -24.13
N GLU A 138 -14.07 -2.08 -25.44
CA GLU A 138 -13.55 -3.23 -26.21
C GLU A 138 -12.13 -2.95 -26.68
N ALA A 139 -11.27 -3.97 -26.75
CA ALA A 139 -9.98 -3.81 -27.39
C ALA A 139 -10.16 -3.41 -28.87
N GLY A 140 -9.42 -2.42 -29.34
CA GLY A 140 -9.61 -1.89 -30.69
C GLY A 140 -8.39 -1.12 -31.23
N VAL A 141 -8.29 -1.05 -32.56
CA VAL A 141 -7.35 -0.17 -33.26
C VAL A 141 -8.12 1.00 -33.84
N LEU A 142 -7.67 2.21 -33.53
CA LEU A 142 -8.05 3.41 -34.28
C LEU A 142 -6.93 3.74 -35.25
N ARG A 143 -7.22 3.80 -36.54
CA ARG A 143 -6.29 4.23 -37.58
C ARG A 143 -6.59 5.68 -37.96
N PHE A 144 -5.52 6.43 -38.22
CA PHE A 144 -5.59 7.85 -38.53
C PHE A 144 -4.98 8.13 -39.90
N GLU A 145 -5.63 9.00 -40.66
CA GLU A 145 -5.17 9.48 -41.95
C GLU A 145 -5.55 10.96 -42.09
N ASP A 146 -4.64 11.79 -42.58
CA ASP A 146 -4.84 13.24 -42.74
C ASP A 146 -5.39 13.96 -41.49
N GLY A 147 -4.99 13.51 -40.30
CA GLY A 147 -5.44 14.09 -39.02
C GLY A 147 -6.90 13.78 -38.68
N LYS A 148 -7.46 12.72 -39.24
CA LYS A 148 -8.81 12.20 -38.94
C LYS A 148 -8.78 10.70 -38.69
N ILE A 149 -9.82 10.18 -38.05
CA ILE A 149 -10.01 8.73 -37.88
C ILE A 149 -10.43 8.13 -39.23
N SER A 150 -9.62 7.24 -39.80
CA SER A 150 -9.92 6.59 -41.08
C SER A 150 -10.60 5.23 -40.90
N SER A 151 -10.28 4.50 -39.83
CA SER A 151 -10.87 3.20 -39.55
C SER A 151 -10.84 2.90 -38.05
N ILE A 152 -11.84 2.14 -37.61
CA ILE A 152 -11.95 1.60 -36.26
C ILE A 152 -12.15 0.09 -36.41
N THR A 153 -11.26 -0.71 -35.83
CA THR A 153 -11.34 -2.17 -35.88
C THR A 153 -11.35 -2.73 -34.47
N GLY A 154 -12.36 -3.53 -34.13
CA GLY A 154 -12.38 -4.27 -32.86
C GLY A 154 -11.36 -5.41 -32.90
N LEU A 155 -10.51 -5.54 -31.88
CA LEU A 155 -9.54 -6.63 -31.79
C LEU A 155 -10.18 -7.97 -31.41
N SER A 156 -11.36 -7.93 -30.78
CA SER A 156 -12.00 -9.15 -30.28
C SER A 156 -12.57 -10.01 -31.41
N ASP A 157 -13.15 -9.38 -32.44
CA ASP A 157 -13.82 -10.01 -33.57
C ASP A 157 -13.19 -9.64 -34.93
N ASN A 158 -12.18 -8.76 -34.93
CA ASN A 158 -11.53 -8.22 -36.13
C ASN A 158 -12.51 -7.59 -37.12
N THR A 159 -13.60 -7.01 -36.61
CA THR A 159 -14.62 -6.34 -37.44
C THR A 159 -14.46 -4.83 -37.40
N GLY A 160 -14.83 -4.18 -38.51
CA GLY A 160 -14.90 -2.73 -38.57
C GLY A 160 -16.06 -2.18 -37.74
N ARG A 161 -15.82 -1.10 -37.00
CA ARG A 161 -16.84 -0.38 -36.24
C ARG A 161 -16.99 1.04 -36.79
N THR A 162 -18.21 1.56 -36.81
CA THR A 162 -18.46 2.95 -37.21
C THR A 162 -18.14 3.94 -36.10
N GLU A 163 -18.27 3.48 -34.85
CA GLU A 163 -18.13 4.27 -33.64
C GLU A 163 -17.35 3.48 -32.58
N TYR A 164 -16.60 4.19 -31.74
CA TYR A 164 -15.87 3.67 -30.59
C TYR A 164 -16.13 4.56 -29.38
N SER A 165 -16.47 3.95 -28.23
CA SER A 165 -16.65 4.69 -26.98
C SER A 165 -15.33 4.69 -26.21
N LEU A 166 -14.75 5.89 -26.04
CA LEU A 166 -13.56 6.07 -25.21
C LEU A 166 -13.92 6.04 -23.73
N GLU A 167 -12.95 5.59 -22.93
CA GLU A 167 -13.11 5.56 -21.49
C GLU A 167 -13.27 6.96 -20.89
N PRO A 168 -14.26 7.12 -20.00
CA PRO A 168 -14.48 8.39 -19.36
C PRO A 168 -13.33 8.70 -18.39
N GLN A 169 -12.88 9.94 -18.42
CA GLN A 169 -11.87 10.43 -17.48
C GLN A 169 -12.43 10.43 -16.05
N LEU A 170 -11.64 9.95 -15.08
CA LEU A 170 -11.95 10.12 -13.66
C LEU A 170 -11.76 11.59 -13.27
N LEU A 171 -12.85 12.27 -12.93
CA LEU A 171 -12.80 13.67 -12.51
C LEU A 171 -12.48 13.80 -11.02
N SER A 172 -13.18 13.03 -10.18
CA SER A 172 -13.02 13.12 -8.73
C SER A 172 -13.56 11.88 -8.01
N SER A 173 -12.99 11.54 -6.87
CA SER A 173 -13.59 10.60 -5.93
C SER A 173 -14.42 11.36 -4.88
N LEU A 174 -15.66 10.95 -4.69
CA LEU A 174 -16.54 11.42 -3.62
C LEU A 174 -16.45 10.45 -2.44
N TYR A 175 -16.01 10.96 -1.30
CA TYR A 175 -15.95 10.22 -0.04
C TYR A 175 -17.27 10.42 0.72
N ASP A 176 -17.84 9.33 1.24
CA ASP A 176 -19.01 9.40 2.13
C ASP A 176 -18.64 10.04 3.49
N LYS A 177 -19.62 10.74 4.07
CA LYS A 177 -19.79 11.49 5.35
C LYS A 177 -18.59 12.05 6.12
N ASN A 178 -17.43 11.39 6.16
CA ASN A 178 -16.22 11.85 6.84
C ASN A 178 -15.23 12.43 5.83
N ARG A 179 -15.46 13.70 5.48
CA ARG A 179 -14.65 14.45 4.52
C ARG A 179 -13.26 14.75 5.08
N GLU A 180 -12.28 13.88 4.84
CA GLU A 180 -10.85 14.22 5.03
C GLU A 180 -10.22 14.61 3.69
N LYS A 181 -9.92 15.90 3.51
CA LYS A 181 -9.01 16.35 2.44
C LYS A 181 -7.58 16.16 2.93
N ARG A 182 -6.84 15.19 2.37
CA ARG A 182 -5.38 15.08 2.57
C ARG A 182 -4.66 15.23 1.24
N ARG A 183 -3.65 16.09 1.22
CA ARG A 183 -2.62 16.14 0.16
C ARG A 183 -1.44 15.31 0.68
N LEU A 184 -1.03 14.30 -0.07
CA LEU A 184 0.26 13.63 0.11
C LEU A 184 1.35 14.48 -0.53
#